data_AF-A0A655AET8-F1
#
_entry.id   AF-A0A655AET8-F1
#
_cell.length_a   1.000
_cell.length_b   1.000
_cell.length_c   1.000
_cell.angle_alpha   90.00
_cell.angle_beta   90.00
_cell.angle_gamma   90.00
#
_symmetry.space_group_name_H-M   'P 1'
#
loop_
_entity.id
_entity.type
_entity.pdbx_description
1 polymer ?
#
loop_
_entity_poly.entity_id
_entity_poly.type
_entity_poly.pdbx_seq_one_letter_code
_entity_poly.pdbx_strand_id
1 'polypeptide(L)'
;MAASFVRCEDPTLLAQVVAAPEADGLALRALAPTVAVSPAPISEVLVTLRGAGFAPAAEDSTGAVVDVRTRGARVPTPQRRRPYRPPPRPNSEALKAVVAVLREVTAAPFANVRVDPAVTMSLLQRAAKDQATLVISYLDAAGVATQRVVAPITLRGGQLVAFDSSSGRLRDFAIHRITLVVSAHDR
;
A
#
# COMPACT_ATOMS: atom_id res chain seq x y z
N MET A 1 -47.74 -3.15 -20.74
CA MET A 1 -47.44 -4.42 -20.02
C MET A 1 -47.43 -4.08 -18.53
N ALA A 2 -48.06 -4.88 -17.67
CA ALA A 2 -48.10 -4.60 -16.22
C ALA A 2 -46.82 -5.10 -15.55
N ALA A 3 -46.26 -4.32 -14.63
CA ALA A 3 -45.08 -4.68 -13.85
C ALA A 3 -45.42 -5.04 -12.39
N SER A 4 -46.60 -4.62 -11.91
CA SER A 4 -47.09 -4.94 -10.57
C SER A 4 -48.63 -4.96 -10.52
N PHE A 5 -49.19 -5.53 -9.46
CA PHE A 5 -50.62 -5.52 -9.17
C PHE A 5 -50.88 -5.19 -7.70
N VAL A 6 -52.07 -4.66 -7.42
CA VAL A 6 -52.56 -4.33 -6.08
C VAL A 6 -53.81 -5.15 -5.83
N ARG A 7 -53.83 -5.89 -4.73
CA ARG A 7 -55.04 -6.55 -4.23
C ARG A 7 -55.55 -5.85 -2.98
N CYS A 8 -56.86 -5.75 -2.83
CA CYS A 8 -57.50 -5.22 -1.65
C CYS A 8 -58.80 -5.99 -1.39
N GLU A 9 -59.03 -6.42 -0.15
CA GLU A 9 -60.25 -7.15 0.21
C GLU A 9 -61.49 -6.25 0.21
N ASP A 10 -61.29 -4.94 0.40
CA ASP A 10 -62.34 -3.94 0.31
C ASP A 10 -62.38 -3.30 -1.10
N PRO A 11 -63.40 -3.57 -1.91
CA PRO A 11 -63.50 -3.02 -3.26
C PRO A 11 -63.70 -1.50 -3.27
N THR A 12 -64.25 -0.91 -2.20
CA THR A 12 -64.43 0.53 -2.10
C THR A 12 -63.11 1.24 -1.85
N LEU A 13 -62.25 0.65 -1.00
CA LEU A 13 -60.90 1.15 -0.77
C LEU A 13 -60.05 1.04 -2.04
N LEU A 14 -60.16 -0.05 -2.80
CA LEU A 14 -59.45 -0.15 -4.08
C LEU A 14 -59.92 0.90 -5.09
N ALA A 15 -61.23 1.14 -5.16
CA ALA A 15 -61.77 2.20 -6.03
C ALA A 15 -61.26 3.59 -5.62
N GLN A 16 -61.14 3.87 -4.32
CA GLN A 16 -60.54 5.11 -3.82
C GLN A 16 -59.06 5.24 -4.22
N VAL A 17 -58.28 4.17 -4.09
CA VAL A 17 -56.87 4.14 -4.50
C VAL A 17 -56.70 4.40 -6.00
N VAL A 18 -57.55 3.80 -6.83
CA VAL A 18 -57.52 3.97 -8.29
C VAL A 18 -57.93 5.40 -8.71
N ALA A 19 -58.80 6.06 -7.95
CA ALA A 19 -59.29 7.41 -8.22
C ALA A 19 -58.46 8.52 -7.55
N ALA A 20 -57.45 8.18 -6.75
CA ALA A 20 -56.64 9.14 -6.00
C ALA A 20 -55.72 9.92 -6.97
N PRO A 21 -55.79 11.28 -7.02
CA PRO A 21 -54.92 12.09 -7.88
C PRO A 21 -53.43 11.87 -7.61
N GLU A 22 -53.07 11.58 -6.36
CA GLU A 22 -51.71 11.27 -5.94
C GLU A 22 -51.17 9.97 -6.57
N ALA A 23 -52.06 9.09 -7.07
CA ALA A 23 -51.73 7.83 -7.70
C ALA A 23 -51.79 7.87 -9.24
N ASP A 24 -52.09 9.02 -9.86
CA ASP A 24 -52.20 9.17 -11.33
C ASP A 24 -50.94 8.69 -12.06
N GLY A 25 -49.75 8.98 -11.50
CA GLY A 25 -48.47 8.54 -12.04
C GLY A 25 -48.26 7.02 -12.04
N LEU A 26 -49.03 6.27 -11.25
CA LEU A 26 -48.98 4.81 -11.22
C LEU A 26 -49.80 4.16 -12.34
N ALA A 27 -50.64 4.91 -13.05
CA ALA A 27 -51.52 4.40 -14.11
C ALA A 27 -52.27 3.12 -13.70
N LEU A 28 -52.87 3.14 -12.50
CA LEU A 28 -53.61 2.00 -11.95
C LEU A 28 -54.86 1.71 -12.80
N ARG A 29 -55.02 0.45 -13.20
CA ARG A 29 -56.20 -0.02 -13.93
C ARG A 29 -56.84 -1.18 -13.21
N ALA A 30 -58.09 -1.02 -12.79
CA ALA A 30 -58.88 -2.11 -12.22
C ALA A 30 -59.09 -3.24 -13.24
N LEU A 31 -58.84 -4.48 -12.81
CA LEU A 31 -59.17 -5.70 -13.56
C LEU A 31 -60.37 -6.43 -12.95
N ALA A 32 -60.56 -6.27 -11.64
CA ALA A 32 -61.66 -6.82 -10.85
C ALA A 32 -61.94 -5.87 -9.67
N PRO A 33 -63.06 -6.04 -8.94
CA PRO A 33 -63.39 -5.19 -7.80
C PRO A 33 -62.30 -5.14 -6.71
N THR A 34 -61.50 -6.20 -6.58
CA THR A 34 -60.45 -6.36 -5.56
C THR A 34 -59.04 -6.40 -6.13
N VAL A 35 -58.87 -6.19 -7.44
CA VAL A 35 -57.55 -6.26 -8.11
C VAL A 35 -57.37 -5.16 -9.15
N ALA A 36 -56.26 -4.43 -9.05
CA ALA A 36 -55.80 -3.47 -10.05
C ALA A 36 -54.36 -3.78 -10.49
N VAL A 37 -53.98 -3.37 -11.70
CA VAL A 37 -52.63 -3.53 -12.24
C VAL A 37 -51.99 -2.19 -12.54
N SER A 38 -50.67 -2.13 -12.49
CA SER A 38 -49.86 -0.96 -12.81
C SER A 38 -48.66 -1.35 -13.69
N PRO A 39 -48.27 -0.51 -14.67
CA PRO A 39 -46.99 -0.65 -15.36
C PRO A 39 -45.79 -0.22 -14.48
N ALA A 40 -46.00 0.45 -13.35
CA ALA A 40 -44.95 0.88 -12.45
C ALA A 40 -44.40 -0.31 -11.64
N PRO A 41 -43.09 -0.31 -11.31
CA PRO A 41 -42.49 -1.34 -10.46
C PRO A 41 -43.07 -1.31 -9.04
N ILE A 42 -43.10 -2.46 -8.38
CA ILE A 42 -43.66 -2.62 -7.02
C ILE A 42 -43.10 -1.59 -6.01
N SER A 43 -41.82 -1.25 -6.09
CA SER A 43 -41.19 -0.26 -5.21
C SER A 43 -41.79 1.14 -5.33
N GLU A 44 -42.14 1.55 -6.55
CA GLU A 44 -42.73 2.86 -6.82
C GLU A 44 -44.18 2.89 -6.36
N VAL A 45 -44.96 1.85 -6.65
CA VAL A 45 -46.34 1.69 -6.15
C VAL A 45 -46.38 1.79 -4.63
N LEU A 46 -45.49 1.09 -3.92
CA LEU A 46 -45.44 1.14 -2.45
C LEU A 46 -45.09 2.52 -1.89
N VAL A 47 -44.21 3.28 -2.56
CA VAL A 47 -43.79 4.62 -2.12
C VAL A 47 -44.90 5.63 -2.36
N THR A 48 -45.45 5.66 -3.57
CA THR A 48 -46.50 6.61 -3.96
C THR A 48 -47.77 6.41 -3.14
N LEU A 49 -48.24 5.17 -2.98
CA LEU A 49 -49.41 4.88 -2.16
C LEU A 49 -49.20 5.23 -0.68
N ARG A 50 -47.98 5.02 -0.14
CA ARG A 50 -47.64 5.48 1.23
C ARG A 50 -47.64 7.01 1.33
N GLY A 51 -47.13 7.69 0.31
CA GLY A 51 -47.16 9.15 0.22
C GLY A 51 -48.57 9.71 0.16
N ALA A 52 -49.50 8.99 -0.47
CA ALA A 52 -50.93 9.29 -0.53
C ALA A 52 -51.71 8.90 0.74
N GLY A 53 -51.03 8.39 1.78
CA GLY A 53 -51.67 8.04 3.06
C GLY A 53 -52.25 6.63 3.15
N PHE A 54 -52.09 5.79 2.12
CA PHE A 54 -52.47 4.38 2.18
C PHE A 54 -51.39 3.53 2.87
N ALA A 55 -51.76 2.33 3.31
CA ALA A 55 -50.87 1.39 3.99
C ALA A 55 -50.65 0.09 3.18
N PRO A 56 -50.05 0.16 1.98
CA PRO A 56 -49.81 -1.02 1.16
C PRO A 56 -48.71 -1.91 1.75
N ALA A 57 -48.86 -3.22 1.59
CA ALA A 57 -47.85 -4.22 1.88
C ALA A 57 -47.40 -4.90 0.59
N ALA A 58 -46.14 -5.29 0.52
CA ALA A 58 -45.65 -6.07 -0.61
C ALA A 58 -45.85 -7.55 -0.33
N GLU A 59 -46.20 -8.31 -1.36
CA GLU A 59 -46.40 -9.75 -1.27
C GLU A 59 -45.54 -10.48 -2.29
N ASP A 60 -45.11 -11.68 -1.93
CA ASP A 60 -44.48 -12.60 -2.87
C ASP A 60 -45.53 -13.44 -3.63
N SER A 61 -45.06 -14.35 -4.48
CA SER A 61 -45.94 -15.23 -5.28
C SER A 61 -46.76 -16.21 -4.45
N THR A 62 -46.43 -16.41 -3.16
CA THR A 62 -47.18 -17.25 -2.22
C THR A 62 -48.26 -16.47 -1.47
N GLY A 63 -48.28 -15.14 -1.60
CA GLY A 63 -49.14 -14.24 -0.83
C GLY A 63 -48.58 -13.88 0.55
N ALA A 64 -47.32 -14.22 0.85
CA ALA A 64 -46.68 -13.84 2.09
C ALA A 64 -46.22 -12.37 2.03
N VAL A 65 -46.46 -11.61 3.09
CA VAL A 65 -46.01 -10.22 3.19
C VAL A 65 -44.49 -10.16 3.33
N VAL A 66 -43.84 -9.41 2.44
CA VAL A 66 -42.38 -9.26 2.39
C VAL A 66 -41.97 -7.80 2.57
N ASP A 67 -40.82 -7.58 3.23
CA ASP A 67 -40.22 -6.25 3.31
C ASP A 67 -39.30 -6.02 2.10
N VAL A 68 -39.77 -5.19 1.16
CA VAL A 68 -39.05 -4.83 -0.08
C VAL A 68 -38.10 -3.64 0.14
N ARG A 69 -38.02 -3.09 1.37
CA ARG A 69 -37.05 -2.05 1.67
C ARG A 69 -35.64 -2.61 1.51
N THR A 70 -34.77 -1.83 0.86
CA THR A 70 -33.34 -2.13 0.84
C THR A 70 -32.84 -2.22 2.27
N ARG A 71 -32.48 -3.42 2.73
CA ARG A 71 -31.83 -3.58 4.05
C ARG A 71 -30.58 -2.73 4.06
N GLY A 72 -30.58 -1.71 4.92
CA GLY A 72 -29.36 -0.94 5.17
C GLY A 72 -28.26 -1.89 5.63
N ALA A 73 -27.11 -1.84 4.97
CA ALA A 73 -25.93 -2.53 5.46
C ALA A 73 -25.49 -1.85 6.76
N ARG A 74 -25.28 -2.62 7.83
CA ARG A 74 -24.61 -2.11 9.02
C ARG A 74 -23.15 -1.89 8.66
N VAL A 75 -22.77 -0.64 8.42
CA VAL A 75 -21.37 -0.28 8.21
C VAL A 75 -20.69 -0.22 9.58
N PRO A 76 -19.53 -0.86 9.78
CA PRO A 76 -18.76 -0.71 11.00
C PRO A 76 -18.50 0.78 11.28
N THR A 77 -18.68 1.20 12.53
CA THR A 77 -18.33 2.57 12.93
C THR A 77 -16.86 2.82 12.58
N PRO A 78 -16.53 3.83 11.76
CA PRO A 78 -15.15 4.14 11.44
C PRO A 78 -14.39 4.37 12.74
N GLN A 79 -13.31 3.60 12.98
CA GLN A 79 -12.47 3.87 14.13
C GLN A 79 -11.99 5.32 14.03
N ARG A 80 -12.26 6.12 15.07
CA ARG A 80 -11.71 7.47 15.21
C ARG A 80 -10.20 7.35 15.05
N ARG A 81 -9.69 7.69 13.88
CA ARG A 81 -8.24 7.81 13.67
C ARG A 81 -7.77 8.87 14.65
N ARG A 82 -6.83 8.51 15.54
CA ARG A 82 -6.14 9.50 16.34
C ARG A 82 -5.60 10.56 15.38
N PRO A 83 -5.82 11.86 15.63
CA PRO A 83 -5.23 12.90 14.79
C PRO A 83 -3.72 12.66 14.72
N TYR A 84 -3.19 12.70 13.50
CA TYR A 84 -1.78 12.50 13.26
C TYR A 84 -0.99 13.52 14.10
N ARG A 85 -0.19 13.01 15.05
CA ARG A 85 0.72 13.84 15.83
C ARG A 85 2.09 13.74 15.14
N PRO A 86 2.54 14.78 14.42
CA PRO A 86 3.88 14.75 13.84
C PRO A 86 4.90 14.59 14.97
N PRO A 87 6.01 13.88 14.73
CA PRO A 87 7.11 13.84 15.68
C PRO A 87 7.61 15.27 15.93
N PRO A 88 8.11 15.57 17.14
CA PRO A 88 8.69 16.87 17.43
C PRO A 88 9.83 17.16 16.45
N ARG A 89 9.92 18.43 16.03
CA ARG A 89 11.02 18.87 15.15
C ARG A 89 12.36 18.61 15.87
N PRO A 90 13.35 18.04 15.19
CA PRO A 90 14.68 17.87 15.78
C PRO A 90 15.22 19.21 16.27
N ASN A 91 15.83 19.23 17.45
CA ASN A 91 16.52 20.42 17.95
C ASN A 91 17.81 20.66 17.12
N SER A 92 18.37 21.86 17.26
CA SER A 92 19.56 22.27 16.50
C SER A 92 20.79 21.38 16.77
N GLU A 93 20.87 20.79 17.96
CA GLU A 93 21.95 19.87 18.35
C GLU A 93 21.85 18.53 17.62
N ALA A 94 20.65 17.92 17.57
CA ALA A 94 20.42 16.70 16.81
C ALA A 94 20.69 16.89 15.32
N LEU A 95 20.28 18.04 14.76
CA LEU A 95 20.59 18.38 13.37
C LEU A 95 22.10 18.50 13.14
N LYS A 96 22.83 19.17 14.04
CA LYS A 96 24.29 19.29 13.96
C LYS A 96 24.98 17.93 14.06
N ALA A 97 24.52 17.04 14.94
CA ALA A 97 25.06 15.69 15.08
C ALA A 97 24.88 14.87 13.78
N VAL A 98 23.69 14.90 13.19
CA VAL A 98 23.42 14.23 11.90
C VAL A 98 24.27 14.82 10.78
N VAL A 99 24.38 16.15 10.71
CA VAL A 99 25.23 16.82 9.71
C VAL A 99 26.71 16.50 9.91
N ALA A 100 27.19 16.37 11.15
CA ALA A 100 28.56 15.97 11.45
C ALA A 100 28.85 14.56 10.93
N VAL A 101 27.96 13.59 11.21
CA VAL A 101 28.07 12.22 10.70
C VAL A 101 28.03 12.21 9.16
N LEU A 102 27.10 12.93 8.55
CA LEU A 102 27.02 13.01 7.09
C LEU A 102 28.26 13.66 6.47
N ARG A 103 28.82 14.69 7.11
CA ARG A 103 30.08 15.32 6.67
C ARG A 103 31.26 14.40 6.85
N GLU A 104 31.29 13.55 7.87
CA GLU A 104 32.33 12.53 8.03
C GLU A 104 32.23 11.45 6.95
N VAL A 105 31.02 11.00 6.63
CA VAL A 105 30.74 10.04 5.55
C VAL A 105 31.07 10.62 4.17
N THR A 106 30.78 11.91 3.92
CA THR A 106 31.11 12.55 2.63
C THR A 106 32.56 13.03 2.55
N ALA A 107 33.18 13.40 3.69
CA ALA A 107 34.61 13.72 3.76
C ALA A 107 35.48 12.47 3.74
N ALA A 108 34.91 11.26 3.89
CA ALA A 108 35.60 10.02 3.56
C ALA A 108 36.09 10.11 2.09
N PRO A 109 37.41 10.18 1.82
CA PRO A 109 37.98 10.66 0.55
C PRO A 109 37.67 9.85 -0.72
N PHE A 110 36.80 8.84 -0.68
CA PHE A 110 36.88 7.70 -1.59
C PHE A 110 35.71 7.53 -2.54
N ALA A 111 34.79 8.51 -2.60
CA ALA A 111 33.62 8.40 -3.47
C ALA A 111 33.97 8.46 -4.97
N ASN A 112 35.14 8.99 -5.38
CA ASN A 112 35.43 9.20 -6.81
C ASN A 112 36.89 9.02 -7.25
N VAL A 113 37.78 8.38 -6.45
CA VAL A 113 39.12 8.06 -6.95
C VAL A 113 39.03 6.78 -7.79
N ARG A 114 38.93 6.91 -9.12
CA ARG A 114 39.11 5.79 -10.05
C ARG A 114 40.60 5.44 -10.05
N VAL A 115 41.01 4.49 -9.22
CA VAL A 115 42.34 3.89 -9.29
C VAL A 115 42.41 3.04 -10.56
N ASP A 116 43.50 3.16 -11.32
CA ASP A 116 43.74 2.31 -12.49
C ASP A 116 43.74 0.83 -12.05
N PRO A 117 42.89 -0.04 -12.67
CA PRO A 117 42.81 -1.46 -12.32
C PRO A 117 44.15 -2.19 -12.33
N ALA A 118 45.08 -1.81 -13.23
CA ALA A 118 46.41 -2.43 -13.30
C ALA A 118 47.26 -2.06 -12.08
N VAL A 119 47.14 -0.83 -11.60
CA VAL A 119 47.83 -0.34 -10.39
C VAL A 119 47.24 -1.01 -9.14
N THR A 120 45.92 -1.15 -9.05
CA THR A 120 45.28 -1.89 -7.94
C THR A 120 45.76 -3.33 -7.90
N MET A 121 45.75 -4.03 -9.04
CA MET A 121 46.19 -5.43 -9.12
C MET A 121 47.64 -5.60 -8.68
N SER A 122 48.54 -4.74 -9.14
CA SER A 122 49.97 -4.80 -8.78
C SER A 122 50.21 -4.50 -7.30
N LEU A 123 49.49 -3.55 -6.70
CA LEU A 123 49.55 -3.29 -5.25
C LEU A 123 49.08 -4.49 -4.44
N LEU A 124 47.93 -5.09 -4.81
CA LEU A 124 47.40 -6.25 -4.11
C LEU A 124 48.31 -7.48 -4.24
N GLN A 125 48.87 -7.73 -5.43
CA GLN A 125 49.82 -8.82 -5.66
C GLN A 125 51.09 -8.64 -4.85
N ARG A 126 51.64 -7.42 -4.82
CA ARG A 126 52.82 -7.10 -4.01
C ARG A 126 52.53 -7.31 -2.52
N ALA A 127 51.41 -6.79 -2.02
CA ALA A 127 51.05 -6.95 -0.62
C ALA A 127 50.79 -8.41 -0.23
N ALA A 128 50.20 -9.22 -1.11
CA ALA A 128 50.04 -10.66 -0.89
C ALA A 128 51.38 -11.39 -0.82
N LYS A 129 52.34 -11.00 -1.66
CA LYS A 129 53.70 -11.55 -1.65
C LYS A 129 54.46 -11.16 -0.37
N ASP A 130 54.36 -9.89 0.01
CA ASP A 130 55.09 -9.30 1.13
C ASP A 130 54.34 -9.51 2.47
N GLN A 131 53.17 -10.17 2.46
CA GLN A 131 52.26 -10.34 3.59
C GLN A 131 51.94 -9.02 4.32
N ALA A 132 51.88 -7.93 3.55
CA ALA A 132 51.69 -6.58 4.07
C ALA A 132 50.20 -6.28 4.30
N THR A 133 49.87 -5.72 5.48
CA THR A 133 48.50 -5.31 5.80
C THR A 133 48.11 -4.08 4.97
N LEU A 134 46.90 -4.12 4.41
CA LEU A 134 46.34 -3.06 3.59
C LEU A 134 45.10 -2.46 4.25
N VAL A 135 44.83 -1.18 3.96
CA VAL A 135 43.49 -0.61 4.10
C VAL A 135 42.88 -0.51 2.71
N ILE A 136 41.72 -1.14 2.54
CA ILE A 136 40.95 -1.08 1.30
C ILE A 136 39.63 -0.33 1.51
N SER A 137 39.20 0.43 0.51
CA SER A 137 37.81 0.87 0.40
C SER A 137 37.06 -0.10 -0.50
N TYR A 138 35.97 -0.67 0.00
CA TYR A 138 35.21 -1.72 -0.66
C TYR A 138 33.73 -1.37 -0.73
N LEU A 139 33.13 -1.49 -1.92
CA LEU A 139 31.70 -1.32 -2.15
C LEU A 139 30.97 -2.63 -1.93
N ASP A 140 29.99 -2.68 -1.02
CA ASP A 140 29.14 -3.85 -0.81
C ASP A 140 28.00 -3.99 -1.84
N ALA A 141 27.22 -5.07 -1.77
CA ALA A 141 26.14 -5.38 -2.71
C ALA A 141 25.06 -4.29 -2.84
N ALA A 142 24.89 -3.47 -1.80
CA ALA A 142 23.98 -2.34 -1.80
C ALA A 142 24.63 -1.03 -2.31
N GLY A 143 25.91 -1.07 -2.70
CA GLY A 143 26.68 0.09 -3.13
C GLY A 143 27.22 0.94 -1.98
N VAL A 144 27.18 0.45 -0.74
CA VAL A 144 27.71 1.17 0.42
C VAL A 144 29.21 0.95 0.50
N ALA A 145 29.97 2.05 0.53
CA ALA A 145 31.42 2.03 0.69
C ALA A 145 31.79 1.79 2.16
N THR A 146 32.66 0.81 2.41
CA THR A 146 33.22 0.54 3.74
C THR A 146 34.74 0.46 3.67
N GLN A 147 35.41 0.88 4.73
CA GLN A 147 36.85 0.65 4.87
C GLN A 147 37.12 -0.66 5.59
N ARG A 148 38.13 -1.40 5.15
CA ARG A 148 38.56 -2.66 5.75
C ARG A 148 40.07 -2.69 5.88
N VAL A 149 40.55 -3.14 7.03
CA VAL A 149 41.96 -3.49 7.24
C VAL A 149 42.08 -4.97 6.92
N VAL A 150 42.85 -5.32 5.90
CA VAL A 150 42.93 -6.67 5.37
C VAL A 150 44.37 -7.15 5.26
N ALA A 151 44.63 -8.39 5.65
CA ALA A 151 45.88 -9.09 5.37
C ALA A 151 45.67 -9.99 4.13
N PRO A 152 46.21 -9.61 2.95
CA PRO A 152 46.00 -10.33 1.70
C PRO A 152 46.70 -11.71 1.72
N ILE A 153 46.01 -12.74 1.23
CA ILE A 153 46.52 -14.12 1.22
C ILE A 153 46.77 -14.59 -0.21
N THR A 154 45.76 -14.49 -1.08
CA THR A 154 45.90 -14.89 -2.48
C THR A 154 44.94 -14.11 -3.38
N LEU A 155 45.33 -13.96 -4.65
CA LEU A 155 44.50 -13.37 -5.69
C LEU A 155 44.18 -14.44 -6.73
N ARG A 156 42.90 -14.73 -6.95
CA ARG A 156 42.43 -15.72 -7.93
C ARG A 156 41.12 -15.28 -8.57
N GLY A 157 41.02 -15.43 -9.89
CA GLY A 157 39.75 -15.18 -10.61
C GLY A 157 39.15 -13.78 -10.41
N GLY A 158 39.97 -12.75 -10.23
CA GLY A 158 39.48 -11.38 -9.96
C GLY A 158 38.96 -11.17 -8.54
N GLN A 159 39.28 -12.08 -7.61
CA GLN A 159 38.99 -11.97 -6.19
C GLN A 159 40.29 -11.95 -5.38
N LEU A 160 40.25 -11.18 -4.29
CA LEU A 160 41.25 -11.18 -3.23
C LEU A 160 40.69 -11.98 -2.06
N VAL A 161 41.37 -13.06 -1.69
CA VAL A 161 41.14 -13.75 -0.40
C VAL A 161 42.02 -13.06 0.62
N ALA A 162 41.43 -12.55 1.69
CA ALA A 162 42.15 -11.86 2.75
C ALA A 162 41.52 -12.08 4.13
N PHE A 163 42.34 -11.97 5.18
CA PHE A 163 41.84 -11.90 6.54
C PHE A 163 41.41 -10.46 6.85
N ASP A 164 40.13 -10.26 7.16
CA ASP A 164 39.57 -8.95 7.51
C ASP A 164 39.67 -8.73 9.03
N SER A 165 40.63 -7.90 9.44
CA SER A 165 40.88 -7.61 10.86
C SER A 165 39.69 -6.96 11.56
N SER A 166 38.81 -6.27 10.83
CA SER A 166 37.62 -5.63 11.41
C SER A 166 36.53 -6.65 11.80
N SER A 167 36.48 -7.79 11.12
CA SER A 167 35.50 -8.86 11.39
C SER A 167 36.10 -10.13 11.97
N GLY A 168 37.44 -10.24 12.01
CA GLY A 168 38.18 -11.38 12.55
C GLY A 168 38.01 -12.66 11.73
N ARG A 169 37.73 -12.56 10.42
CA ARG A 169 37.41 -13.70 9.55
C ARG A 169 38.06 -13.58 8.17
N LEU A 170 38.26 -14.73 7.52
CA LEU A 170 38.63 -14.80 6.11
C LEU A 170 37.44 -14.41 5.22
N ARG A 171 37.71 -13.58 4.22
CA ARG A 171 36.69 -13.08 3.29
C ARG A 171 37.25 -12.95 1.88
N ASP A 172 36.35 -13.10 0.92
CA ASP A 172 36.63 -12.87 -0.49
C ASP A 172 36.14 -11.48 -0.90
N PHE A 173 37.04 -10.70 -1.49
CA PHE A 173 36.76 -9.36 -1.99
C PHE A 173 36.90 -9.34 -3.51
N ALA A 174 35.79 -9.09 -4.21
CA ALA A 174 35.86 -8.91 -5.66
C ALA A 174 36.63 -7.62 -5.99
N ILE A 175 37.68 -7.74 -6.81
CA ILE A 175 38.65 -6.67 -7.01
C ILE A 175 38.03 -5.45 -7.70
N HIS A 176 37.08 -5.66 -8.62
CA HIS A 176 36.35 -4.58 -9.29
C HIS A 176 35.47 -3.72 -8.35
N ARG A 177 35.32 -4.13 -7.08
CA ARG A 177 34.60 -3.40 -6.03
C ARG A 177 35.53 -2.70 -5.03
N ILE A 178 36.84 -2.89 -5.19
CA ILE A 178 37.86 -2.20 -4.42
C ILE A 178 38.11 -0.84 -5.10
N THR A 179 37.81 0.24 -4.42
CA THR A 179 37.93 1.60 -4.96
C THR A 179 39.21 2.30 -4.51
N LEU A 180 39.87 1.79 -3.47
CA LEU A 180 41.14 2.30 -2.97
C LEU A 180 41.93 1.15 -2.33
N VAL A 181 43.26 1.19 -2.49
CA VAL A 181 44.21 0.37 -1.76
C VAL A 181 45.32 1.28 -1.23
N VAL A 182 45.58 1.23 0.08
CA VAL A 182 46.74 1.87 0.71
C VAL A 182 47.42 0.91 1.67
N SER A 183 48.73 1.06 1.84
CA SER A 183 49.48 0.35 2.88
C SER A 183 48.97 0.77 4.26
N ALA A 184 48.77 -0.18 5.17
CA ALA A 184 48.41 0.14 6.55
C ALA A 184 49.56 0.82 7.33
N HIS A 185 50.80 0.72 6.84
CA HIS A 185 51.97 1.34 7.45
C HIS A 185 52.23 2.79 7.03
N ASP A 186 51.58 3.27 5.96
CA ASP A 186 51.77 4.64 5.43
C ASP A 186 50.75 5.64 6.00
N ARG A 187 50.34 5.49 7.26
CA ARG A 187 49.37 6.37 7.92
C ARG A 187 49.82 6.82 9.30
#